data_AF-A0A6M0H3P3-F1
#
_entry.id   AF-A0A6M0H3P3-F1
#
_cell.length_a   1.000
_cell.length_b   1.000
_cell.length_c   1.000
_cell.angle_alpha   90.00
_cell.angle_beta   90.00
_cell.angle_gamma   90.00
#
_symmetry.space_group_name_H-M   'P 1'
#
loop_
_entity.id
_entity.type
_entity.pdbx_description
1 polymer ?
#
loop_
_entity_poly.entity_id
_entity_poly.type
_entity_poly.pdbx_seq_one_letter_code
_entity_poly.pdbx_strand_id
1 'polypeptide(L)'
;MKKNNNKNTEGLKEFAEKKNQETIEKVNKAIDKLKRSKTKNINFKTVAEEAGVSKATLYNNDILKERILSLRAIQKGIPNDSIVVTPKDKIKAKDDKIKQLYENIKKLKQDKEKLIIQLVEMEELKEENKRLRENLDKIRSIK
;
A
#
# COMPACT_ATOMS: atom_id res chain seq x y z
N MET A 1 3.00 -2.36 44.57
CA MET A 1 2.81 -3.39 43.52
C MET A 1 2.15 -2.74 42.30
N LYS A 2 2.88 -2.56 41.19
CA LYS A 2 2.30 -2.01 39.94
C LYS A 2 1.48 -3.10 39.24
N LYS A 3 0.18 -2.86 39.05
CA LYS A 3 -0.74 -3.76 38.35
C LYS A 3 -0.39 -3.72 36.85
N ASN A 4 0.29 -4.75 36.36
CA ASN A 4 0.58 -4.90 34.93
C ASN A 4 -0.72 -5.31 34.22
N ASN A 5 -1.45 -4.32 33.71
CA ASN A 5 -2.62 -4.54 32.85
C ASN A 5 -2.16 -4.87 31.42
N ASN A 6 -1.57 -6.06 31.22
CA ASN A 6 -1.23 -6.54 29.89
C ASN A 6 -2.50 -7.06 29.20
N LYS A 7 -3.30 -6.15 28.64
CA LYS A 7 -4.51 -6.51 27.90
C LYS A 7 -4.13 -6.99 26.51
N ASN A 8 -4.36 -8.27 26.22
CA ASN A 8 -4.29 -8.81 24.87
C ASN A 8 -5.31 -8.09 23.97
N THR A 9 -4.86 -7.07 23.23
CA THR A 9 -5.69 -6.19 22.40
C THR A 9 -5.35 -6.30 20.91
N GLU A 10 -4.46 -7.22 20.54
CA GLU A 10 -3.96 -7.35 19.17
C GLU A 10 -5.11 -7.65 18.19
N GLY A 11 -5.95 -8.66 18.47
CA GLY A 11 -7.09 -8.98 17.60
C GLY A 11 -8.13 -7.85 17.48
N LEU A 12 -8.30 -7.04 18.53
CA LEU A 12 -9.18 -5.85 18.49
C LEU A 12 -8.58 -4.74 17.60
N LYS A 13 -7.26 -4.56 17.66
CA LYS A 13 -6.54 -3.61 16.80
C LYS A 13 -6.59 -4.06 15.34
N GLU A 14 -6.30 -5.33 15.06
CA GLU A 14 -6.35 -5.88 13.69
C GLU A 14 -7.75 -5.74 13.07
N PHE A 15 -8.79 -6.05 13.83
CA PHE A 15 -10.17 -5.89 13.35
C PHE A 15 -10.49 -4.42 13.07
N ALA A 16 -10.07 -3.51 13.96
CA ALA A 16 -10.27 -2.07 13.77
C ALA A 16 -9.51 -1.54 12.55
N GLU A 17 -8.27 -1.97 12.34
CA GLU A 17 -7.44 -1.62 11.19
C GLU A 17 -8.06 -2.12 9.89
N LYS A 18 -8.48 -3.39 9.85
CA LYS A 18 -9.14 -3.98 8.69
C LYS A 18 -10.42 -3.22 8.33
N LYS A 19 -11.27 -2.94 9.32
CA LYS A 19 -12.51 -2.18 9.10
C LYS A 19 -12.24 -0.75 8.64
N ASN A 20 -11.19 -0.11 9.16
CA ASN A 20 -10.75 1.21 8.71
C ASN A 20 -10.28 1.15 7.25
N GLN A 21 -9.51 0.13 6.88
CA GLN A 21 -9.01 -0.07 5.51
C GLN A 21 -10.17 -0.29 4.52
N GLU A 22 -11.13 -1.15 4.85
CA GLU A 22 -12.34 -1.36 4.06
C GLU A 22 -13.14 -0.06 3.87
N THR A 23 -13.23 0.75 4.94
CA THR A 23 -13.89 2.06 4.88
C THR A 23 -13.15 3.02 3.94
N ILE A 24 -11.82 3.08 4.01
CA ILE A 24 -10.99 3.91 3.13
C ILE A 24 -11.18 3.51 1.68
N GLU A 25 -11.14 2.21 1.36
CA GLU A 25 -11.34 1.71 -0.01
C GLU A 25 -12.72 2.05 -0.55
N LYS A 26 -13.77 1.87 0.26
CA LYS A 26 -15.15 2.21 -0.12
C LYS A 26 -15.29 3.70 -0.43
N VAL A 27 -14.74 4.57 0.43
CA VAL A 27 -14.78 6.02 0.24
C VAL A 27 -13.98 6.44 -1.00
N ASN A 28 -12.82 5.83 -1.25
CA ASN A 28 -12.03 6.12 -2.45
C ASN A 28 -12.78 5.75 -3.73
N LYS A 29 -13.45 4.60 -3.78
CA LYS A 29 -14.32 4.22 -4.92
C LYS A 29 -15.43 5.23 -5.15
N ALA A 30 -16.07 5.71 -4.09
CA ALA A 30 -17.11 6.75 -4.19
C ALA A 30 -16.55 8.08 -4.73
N ILE A 31 -15.39 8.51 -4.25
CA ILE A 31 -14.68 9.69 -4.77
C ILE A 31 -14.37 9.53 -6.26
N ASP A 32 -13.87 8.38 -6.70
CA ASP A 32 -13.55 8.13 -8.11
C ASP A 32 -14.79 8.13 -9.01
N LYS A 33 -15.93 7.69 -8.49
CA LYS A 33 -17.22 7.79 -9.19
C LYS A 33 -17.67 9.25 -9.30
N LEU A 34 -17.55 10.04 -8.22
CA LEU A 34 -17.88 11.47 -8.22
C LEU A 34 -16.99 12.25 -9.20
N LYS A 35 -15.69 11.94 -9.27
CA LYS A 35 -14.76 12.54 -10.25
C LYS A 35 -15.21 12.32 -11.70
N ARG A 36 -15.77 11.15 -12.01
CA ARG A 36 -16.25 10.79 -13.36
C ARG A 36 -17.62 11.39 -13.69
N SER A 37 -18.47 11.55 -12.69
CA SER A 37 -19.87 11.97 -12.88
C SER A 37 -20.03 13.40 -13.41
N LYS A 38 -19.03 14.28 -13.26
CA LYS A 38 -19.01 15.73 -13.62
C LYS A 38 -20.17 16.61 -13.08
N THR A 39 -21.27 16.04 -12.62
CA THR A 39 -22.49 16.73 -12.17
C THR A 39 -22.51 17.00 -10.67
N LYS A 40 -21.83 16.16 -9.87
CA LYS A 40 -21.77 16.31 -8.40
C LYS A 40 -20.43 16.87 -7.96
N ASN A 41 -20.48 17.91 -7.13
CA ASN A 41 -19.28 18.46 -6.50
C ASN A 41 -18.73 17.53 -5.42
N ILE A 42 -17.41 17.43 -5.31
CA ILE A 42 -16.72 16.65 -4.29
C ILE A 42 -16.71 17.47 -3.00
N ASN A 43 -17.44 16.99 -1.99
CA ASN A 43 -17.45 17.55 -0.64
C ASN A 43 -17.84 16.45 0.37
N PHE A 44 -17.71 16.73 1.67
CA PHE A 44 -18.00 15.74 2.72
C PHE A 44 -19.43 15.20 2.68
N LYS A 45 -20.43 16.01 2.29
CA LYS A 45 -21.81 15.56 2.22
C LYS A 45 -21.98 14.57 1.06
N THR A 46 -21.56 14.95 -0.14
CA THR A 46 -21.72 14.11 -1.34
C THR A 46 -20.90 12.83 -1.25
N VAL A 47 -19.68 12.89 -0.70
CA VAL A 47 -18.84 11.71 -0.50
C VAL A 47 -19.44 10.78 0.56
N ALA A 48 -19.98 11.32 1.67
CA ALA A 48 -20.64 10.51 2.70
C ALA A 48 -21.87 9.77 2.15
N GLU A 49 -22.71 10.47 1.38
CA GLU A 49 -23.89 9.92 0.73
C GLU A 49 -23.50 8.83 -0.30
N GLU A 50 -22.55 9.11 -1.19
CA GLU A 50 -22.12 8.17 -2.23
C GLU A 50 -21.39 6.94 -1.66
N ALA A 51 -20.59 7.12 -0.60
CA ALA A 51 -19.91 6.02 0.07
C ALA A 51 -20.79 5.30 1.10
N GLY A 52 -21.97 5.81 1.44
CA GLY A 52 -22.82 5.27 2.50
C GLY A 52 -22.09 5.20 3.85
N VAL A 53 -21.45 6.30 4.26
CA VAL A 53 -20.77 6.46 5.56
C VAL A 53 -21.20 7.75 6.23
N SER A 54 -20.99 7.89 7.54
CA SER A 54 -21.28 9.15 8.22
C SER A 54 -20.24 10.23 7.90
N LYS A 55 -20.61 11.51 8.00
CA LYS A 55 -19.63 12.61 7.92
C LYS A 55 -18.56 12.50 9.01
N ALA A 56 -18.94 12.05 10.21
CA ALA A 56 -18.00 11.84 11.31
C ALA A 56 -16.91 10.82 10.93
N THR A 57 -17.28 9.74 10.24
CA THR A 57 -16.33 8.75 9.71
C THR A 57 -15.28 9.40 8.79
N LEU A 58 -15.69 10.35 7.95
CA LEU A 58 -14.78 11.07 7.05
C LEU A 58 -13.88 12.07 7.79
N TYR A 59 -14.40 12.75 8.82
CA TYR A 59 -13.63 13.71 9.60
C TYR A 59 -12.66 13.06 10.58
N ASN A 60 -13.01 11.88 11.13
CA ASN A 60 -12.18 11.15 12.08
C ASN A 60 -11.00 10.43 11.42
N ASN A 61 -11.03 10.28 10.09
CA ASN A 61 -9.94 9.71 9.32
C ASN A 61 -9.21 10.83 8.58
N ASP A 62 -8.04 11.22 9.09
CA ASP A 62 -7.26 12.35 8.56
C ASP A 62 -6.91 12.18 7.07
N ILE A 63 -6.65 10.95 6.61
CA ILE A 63 -6.34 10.66 5.22
C ILE A 63 -7.54 10.99 4.32
N LEU A 64 -8.74 10.54 4.70
CA LEU A 64 -9.97 10.82 3.95
C LEU A 64 -10.33 12.30 3.99
N LYS A 65 -10.15 12.94 5.15
CA LYS A 65 -10.38 14.37 5.34
C LYS A 65 -9.49 15.21 4.43
N GLU A 66 -8.17 14.99 4.44
CA GLU A 66 -7.22 15.69 3.57
C GLU A 66 -7.60 15.47 2.09
N ARG A 67 -7.83 14.21 1.68
CA ARG A 67 -8.21 13.85 0.31
C ARG A 67 -9.42 14.64 -0.20
N ILE A 68 -10.49 14.71 0.58
CA ILE A 68 -11.73 15.40 0.19
C ILE A 68 -11.51 16.92 0.13
N LEU A 69 -10.76 17.49 1.08
CA LEU A 69 -10.46 18.92 1.09
C LEU A 69 -9.62 19.32 -0.13
N SER A 70 -8.55 18.57 -0.43
CA SER A 70 -7.68 18.83 -1.59
C SER A 70 -8.47 18.75 -2.90
N LEU A 71 -9.28 17.71 -3.09
CA LEU A 71 -10.11 17.58 -4.30
C LEU A 71 -11.14 18.71 -4.43
N ARG A 72 -11.71 19.16 -3.31
CA ARG A 72 -12.66 20.28 -3.29
C ARG A 72 -12.00 21.60 -3.66
N ALA A 73 -10.77 21.86 -3.23
CA ALA A 73 -10.06 23.08 -3.59
C ALA A 73 -9.70 23.10 -5.08
N ILE A 74 -9.20 21.98 -5.60
CA ILE A 74 -8.92 21.80 -7.04
C ILE A 74 -10.18 22.06 -7.86
N GLN A 75 -11.33 21.50 -7.47
CA GLN A 75 -12.59 21.68 -8.20
C GLN A 75 -13.11 23.13 -8.17
N LYS A 76 -12.74 23.92 -7.15
CA LYS A 76 -13.11 25.33 -7.03
C LYS A 76 -12.10 26.29 -7.69
N GLY A 77 -11.02 25.78 -8.28
CA GLY A 77 -9.95 26.62 -8.83
C GLY A 77 -9.20 27.43 -7.77
N ILE A 78 -9.32 27.04 -6.49
CA ILE A 78 -8.59 27.71 -5.41
C ILE A 78 -7.16 27.15 -5.43
N PRO A 79 -6.12 27.99 -5.56
CA PRO A 79 -4.74 27.53 -5.42
C PRO A 79 -4.57 26.82 -4.07
N ASN A 80 -3.84 25.69 -4.07
CA ASN A 80 -3.69 24.82 -2.91
C ASN A 80 -3.05 25.51 -1.67
N ASP A 81 -2.60 26.76 -1.77
CA ASP A 81 -2.02 27.54 -0.67
C ASP A 81 -2.99 27.83 0.48
N SER A 82 -4.30 27.69 0.27
CA SER A 82 -5.33 27.96 1.30
C SER A 82 -5.72 26.75 2.16
N ILE A 83 -5.31 25.54 1.79
CA ILE A 83 -5.58 24.34 2.60
C ILE A 83 -4.43 24.22 3.60
N VAL A 84 -4.69 24.72 4.82
CA VAL A 84 -3.90 24.55 6.05
C VAL A 84 -2.48 24.08 5.78
N VAL A 85 -1.55 25.04 5.75
CA VAL A 85 -0.10 24.84 5.72
C VAL A 85 0.24 23.64 6.60
N THR A 86 0.38 22.47 5.99
CA THR A 86 1.16 21.41 6.61
C THR A 86 2.55 22.03 6.69
N PRO A 87 3.19 22.09 7.87
CA PRO A 87 4.53 22.66 7.99
C PRO A 87 5.37 22.13 6.84
N LYS A 88 6.11 22.99 6.12
CA LYS A 88 6.91 22.59 4.94
C LYS A 88 7.73 21.33 5.23
N ASP A 89 8.13 21.13 6.49
CA ASP A 89 8.79 19.94 7.01
C ASP A 89 7.98 18.64 6.88
N LYS A 90 6.65 18.66 7.09
CA LYS A 90 5.78 17.49 6.90
C LYS A 90 5.58 17.13 5.43
N ILE A 91 5.54 18.13 4.54
CA ILE A 91 5.45 17.91 3.09
C ILE A 91 6.78 17.30 2.60
N LYS A 92 7.91 17.90 3.00
CA LYS A 92 9.24 17.39 2.69
C LYS A 92 9.47 15.97 3.21
N ALA A 93 9.03 15.68 4.44
CA ALA A 93 9.11 14.33 5.01
C ALA A 93 8.24 13.31 4.23
N LYS A 94 7.06 13.71 3.74
CA LYS A 94 6.23 12.86 2.87
C LYS A 94 6.93 12.64 1.52
N ASP A 95 7.54 13.66 0.91
CA ASP A 95 8.26 13.57 -0.36
C ASP A 95 9.52 12.69 -0.24
N ASP A 96 10.30 12.86 0.84
CA ASP A 96 11.45 12.02 1.15
C ASP A 96 11.03 10.56 1.35
N LYS A 97 9.88 10.33 2.01
CA LYS A 97 9.33 8.99 2.18
C LYS A 97 8.88 8.38 0.86
N ILE A 98 8.25 9.17 -0.02
CA ILE A 98 7.87 8.75 -1.37
C ILE A 98 9.11 8.34 -2.15
N LYS A 99 10.18 9.15 -2.11
CA LYS A 99 11.44 8.84 -2.80
C LYS A 99 12.07 7.54 -2.29
N GLN A 100 12.15 7.35 -0.98
CA GLN A 100 12.64 6.11 -0.38
C GLN A 100 11.80 4.90 -0.79
N LEU A 101 10.47 5.03 -0.84
CA LEU A 101 9.59 3.94 -1.28
C LEU A 101 9.83 3.59 -2.75
N TYR A 102 10.01 4.57 -3.63
CA TYR A 102 10.36 4.32 -5.03
C TYR A 102 11.72 3.61 -5.19
N GLU A 103 12.73 4.02 -4.43
CA GLU A 103 14.04 3.37 -4.43
C GLU A 103 13.95 1.92 -3.94
N ASN A 104 13.20 1.67 -2.86
CA ASN A 104 12.95 0.32 -2.35
C ASN A 104 12.22 -0.56 -3.36
N ILE A 105 11.20 -0.04 -4.04
CA ILE A 105 10.49 -0.78 -5.10
C ILE A 105 11.44 -1.13 -6.25
N LYS A 106 12.30 -0.19 -6.67
CA LYS A 106 13.29 -0.44 -7.72
C LYS A 106 14.26 -1.54 -7.31
N LYS A 107 14.77 -1.49 -6.07
CA LYS A 107 15.69 -2.50 -5.54
C LYS A 107 15.01 -3.88 -5.45
N LEU A 108 13.80 -3.95 -4.91
CA LEU A 108 13.05 -5.21 -4.81
C LEU A 108 12.77 -5.85 -6.18
N LYS A 109 12.53 -5.03 -7.23
CA LYS A 109 12.40 -5.54 -8.60
C LYS A 109 13.70 -6.15 -9.12
N GLN A 110 14.82 -5.47 -8.90
CA GLN A 110 16.14 -5.98 -9.29
C GLN A 110 16.52 -7.26 -8.54
N ASP A 111 16.25 -7.31 -7.23
CA ASP A 111 16.52 -8.50 -6.42
C ASP A 111 15.64 -9.69 -6.86
N LYS A 112 14.38 -9.43 -7.24
CA LYS A 112 13.50 -10.45 -7.84
C LYS A 112 14.06 -10.99 -9.15
N GLU A 113 14.54 -10.13 -10.05
CA GLU A 113 15.15 -10.55 -11.32
C GLU A 113 16.39 -11.43 -11.09
N LYS A 114 17.28 -11.03 -10.16
CA LYS A 114 18.45 -11.82 -9.79
C LYS A 114 18.08 -13.18 -9.21
N LEU A 115 17.06 -13.22 -8.35
CA LEU A 115 16.60 -14.48 -7.76
C LEU A 115 16.06 -15.44 -8.83
N ILE A 116 15.35 -14.92 -9.84
CA ILE A 116 14.87 -15.74 -10.96
C ILE A 116 16.07 -16.35 -11.72
N ILE A 117 17.10 -15.56 -12.01
CA ILE A 117 18.31 -16.05 -12.69
C ILE A 117 18.97 -17.17 -11.87
N GLN A 118 19.18 -16.96 -10.57
CA GLN A 118 19.77 -17.96 -9.69
C GLN A 118 18.97 -19.26 -9.62
N LEU A 119 17.63 -19.18 -9.66
CA LEU A 119 16.77 -20.36 -9.66
C LEU A 119 16.91 -21.16 -10.96
N VAL A 120 17.04 -20.49 -12.11
CA VAL A 120 17.28 -21.14 -13.41
C VAL A 120 18.64 -21.84 -13.40
N GLU A 121 19.70 -21.14 -13.01
CA GLU A 121 21.06 -21.70 -12.91
C GLU A 121 21.11 -22.91 -11.96
N MET A 122 20.41 -22.84 -10.83
CA MET A 122 20.35 -23.94 -9.87
C MET A 122 19.66 -25.18 -10.45
N GLU A 123 18.64 -25.01 -11.29
CA GLU A 123 17.93 -26.14 -11.91
C GLU A 123 18.79 -26.80 -12.99
N GLU A 124 19.50 -26.02 -13.80
CA GLU A 124 20.48 -26.52 -14.77
C GLU A 124 21.58 -27.34 -14.08
N LEU A 125 22.15 -26.81 -12.98
CA LEU A 125 23.16 -27.52 -12.20
C LEU A 125 22.63 -28.81 -11.58
N LYS A 126 21.36 -28.87 -11.17
CA LYS A 126 20.76 -30.11 -10.67
C LYS A 126 20.62 -31.15 -11.76
N GLU A 127 20.18 -30.76 -12.95
CA GLU A 127 20.10 -31.66 -14.09
C GLU A 127 21.47 -32.21 -14.47
N GLU A 128 22.48 -31.35 -14.54
CA GLU A 128 23.86 -31.76 -14.85
C GLU A 128 24.40 -32.71 -13.78
N ASN A 129 24.22 -32.40 -12.49
CA ASN A 129 24.59 -33.28 -11.39
C ASN A 129 23.90 -34.65 -11.48
N LYS A 130 22.63 -34.69 -11.87
CA LYS A 130 21.90 -35.94 -12.07
C LYS A 130 22.53 -36.75 -13.20
N ARG A 131 22.80 -36.14 -14.36
CA ARG A 131 23.45 -36.80 -15.50
C ARG A 131 24.85 -37.32 -15.14
N LEU A 132 25.63 -36.54 -14.40
CA LEU A 132 26.96 -36.95 -13.94
C LEU A 132 26.89 -38.15 -12.98
N ARG A 133 25.93 -38.17 -12.05
CA ARG A 133 25.71 -39.32 -11.15
C ARG A 133 25.33 -40.58 -11.93
N GLU A 134 24.39 -40.48 -12.87
CA GLU A 134 24.02 -41.61 -13.73
C GLU A 134 25.20 -42.15 -14.55
N ASN A 135 26.05 -41.26 -15.06
CA ASN A 135 27.27 -41.67 -15.78
C ASN A 135 28.29 -42.34 -14.87
N LEU A 136 28.48 -41.85 -13.64
CA LEU A 136 29.36 -42.48 -12.65
C LEU A 136 28.89 -43.88 -12.27
N ASP A 137 27.58 -44.06 -12.09
CA ASP A 137 26.99 -45.36 -11.78
C ASP A 137 27.19 -46.36 -12.94
N LYS A 138 27.00 -45.92 -14.19
CA LYS A 138 27.30 -46.74 -15.38
C LYS A 138 28.76 -47.17 -15.43
N ILE A 139 29.70 -46.27 -15.18
CA ILE A 139 31.15 -46.58 -15.19
C ILE A 139 31.48 -47.57 -14.06
N ARG A 140 30.89 -47.39 -12.87
CA ARG A 140 31.07 -48.30 -11.73
C ARG A 140 30.53 -49.71 -12.01
N SER A 141 29.46 -49.83 -12.79
CA SER A 141 28.89 -51.12 -13.16
C SER A 141 29.63 -51.88 -14.26
N ILE A 142 30.63 -51.26 -14.92
CA ILE A 142 31.47 -51.89 -15.96
C ILE A 142 32.79 -52.43 -15.37
N LYS A 143 33.17 -52.00 -14.16
CA LYS A 143 34.35 -52.47 -13.42
C LYS A 143 34.00 -53.60 -12.46
#